data_AF-F6UZ03-F1
#
_entry.id   AF-F6UZ03-F1
#
_cell.length_a   1.000
_cell.length_b   1.000
_cell.length_c   1.000
_cell.angle_alpha   90.00
_cell.angle_beta   90.00
_cell.angle_gamma   90.00
#
_symmetry.space_group_name_H-M   'P 1'
#
loop_
_entity.id
_entity.type
_entity.pdbx_description
1 polymer ?
#
loop_
_entity_poly.entity_id
_entity_poly.type
_entity_poly.pdbx_seq_one_letter_code
_entity_poly.pdbx_strand_id
1 'polypeptide(L)'
;ISITSLTFSHKINPHQVLCRYDLTGKCNDKKCKAQHWADIVPTANEIYLDLLSYCPSLLKKSDGSSVSSSDSREVLLKAAEDSVHRLCGSEISVSGRPIMSTEETSILLISIINRALGSKQPHTITFNRRSSQLWQISNNMNKEESDISPFSWNDLNTEIWIPESENTELRYFDQEDAKNEIENL
;
A
#
# COMPACT_ATOMS: atom_id res chain seq x y z
N ILE A 1 15.10 -1.90 1.70
CA ILE A 1 13.64 -1.62 1.68
C ILE A 1 13.02 -2.62 0.71
N SER A 2 11.98 -3.35 1.14
CA SER A 2 11.26 -4.31 0.31
C SER A 2 10.11 -3.61 -0.43
N ILE A 3 9.88 -3.96 -1.70
CA ILE A 3 8.83 -3.35 -2.53
C ILE A 3 7.43 -3.84 -2.16
N THR A 4 7.32 -5.05 -1.62
CA THR A 4 6.07 -5.62 -1.09
C THR A 4 5.75 -5.19 0.35
N SER A 5 6.59 -4.33 0.96
CA SER A 5 6.38 -3.88 2.34
C SER A 5 5.10 -3.05 2.50
N LEU A 6 4.27 -3.45 3.46
CA LEU A 6 3.03 -2.75 3.80
C LEU A 6 3.26 -1.36 4.41
N THR A 7 4.46 -1.12 4.98
CA THR A 7 4.84 0.19 5.53
C THR A 7 4.79 1.30 4.48
N PHE A 8 4.95 0.95 3.20
CA PHE A 8 4.90 1.89 2.07
C PHE A 8 3.72 1.61 1.15
N SER A 9 2.65 0.97 1.64
CA SER A 9 1.43 0.77 0.85
C SER A 9 0.74 2.11 0.61
N HIS A 10 0.33 2.33 -0.63
CA HIS A 10 -0.36 3.55 -1.04
C HIS A 10 -1.89 3.37 -1.01
N LYS A 11 -2.41 2.16 -0.74
CA LYS A 11 -3.87 1.89 -0.72
C LYS A 11 -4.57 2.35 0.57
N ILE A 12 -3.81 2.74 1.59
CA ILE A 12 -4.38 3.30 2.83
C ILE A 12 -5.07 4.62 2.50
N ASN A 13 -6.33 4.77 2.92
CA ASN A 13 -7.07 6.01 2.78
C ASN A 13 -6.99 6.78 4.09
N PRO A 14 -6.26 7.91 4.17
CA PRO A 14 -6.10 8.64 5.41
C PRO A 14 -7.40 9.29 5.91
N HIS A 15 -8.42 9.39 5.06
CA HIS A 15 -9.73 9.96 5.41
C HIS A 15 -10.73 8.91 5.91
N GLN A 16 -10.35 7.63 5.94
CA GLN A 16 -11.21 6.53 6.38
C GLN A 16 -10.55 5.78 7.53
N VAL A 17 -11.33 5.49 8.57
CA VAL A 17 -10.80 4.77 9.74
C VAL A 17 -10.62 3.28 9.47
N LEU A 18 -9.61 2.70 10.11
CA LEU A 18 -9.41 1.26 10.09
C LEU A 18 -10.49 0.55 10.91
N CYS A 19 -10.92 -0.62 10.44
CA CYS A 19 -11.92 -1.43 11.12
C CYS A 19 -11.36 -1.99 12.43
N ARG A 20 -11.87 -1.53 13.58
CA ARG A 20 -11.44 -2.01 14.91
C ARG A 20 -11.53 -3.53 15.05
N TYR A 21 -12.60 -4.14 14.55
CA TYR A 21 -12.81 -5.58 14.62
C TYR A 21 -11.84 -6.39 13.75
N ASP A 22 -11.37 -5.79 12.66
CA ASP A 22 -10.35 -6.39 11.79
C ASP A 22 -8.94 -6.28 12.41
N LEU A 23 -8.68 -5.21 13.17
CA LEU A 23 -7.43 -5.04 13.91
C LEU A 23 -7.28 -6.03 15.06
N THR A 24 -8.36 -6.33 15.78
CA THR A 24 -8.35 -7.23 16.93
C THR A 24 -8.73 -8.67 16.60
N GLY A 25 -9.18 -8.95 15.37
CA GLY A 25 -9.75 -10.24 15.00
C GLY A 25 -10.26 -10.27 13.58
N LYS A 26 -11.54 -10.63 13.40
CA LYS A 26 -12.19 -10.71 12.09
C LYS A 26 -13.49 -9.93 12.09
N CYS A 27 -13.61 -8.98 11.17
CA CYS A 27 -14.88 -8.33 10.88
C CYS A 27 -15.81 -9.30 10.11
N ASN A 28 -17.06 -9.45 10.55
CA ASN A 28 -18.06 -10.29 9.88
C ASN A 28 -19.15 -9.48 9.14
N ASP A 29 -19.09 -8.15 9.23
CA ASP A 29 -20.04 -7.27 8.55
C ASP A 29 -19.61 -7.07 7.08
N LYS A 30 -20.43 -7.61 6.17
CA LYS A 30 -20.22 -7.51 4.72
C LYS A 30 -20.40 -6.09 4.18
N LYS A 31 -21.02 -5.19 4.94
CA LYS A 31 -21.27 -3.79 4.57
C LYS A 31 -20.51 -2.81 5.46
N CYS A 32 -19.46 -3.29 6.13
CA CYS A 32 -18.65 -2.45 6.99
C CYS A 32 -18.00 -1.32 6.17
N LYS A 33 -18.23 -0.08 6.60
CA LYS A 33 -17.71 1.13 5.94
C LYS A 33 -16.29 1.49 6.37
N ALA A 34 -15.73 0.79 7.36
CA ALA A 34 -14.35 1.00 7.79
C ALA A 34 -13.38 0.26 6.86
N GLN A 35 -12.13 0.69 6.83
CA GLN A 35 -11.09 0.14 5.98
C GLN A 35 -10.52 -1.14 6.60
N HIS A 36 -10.49 -2.26 5.86
CA HIS A 36 -9.93 -3.54 6.31
C HIS A 36 -8.51 -3.73 5.79
N TRP A 37 -7.72 -4.58 6.46
CA TRP A 37 -6.38 -4.97 6.02
C TRP A 37 -6.38 -5.56 4.60
N ALA A 38 -7.38 -6.37 4.28
CA ALA A 38 -7.56 -6.95 2.95
C ALA A 38 -7.70 -5.89 1.85
N ASP A 39 -8.25 -4.71 2.16
CA ASP A 39 -8.45 -3.63 1.19
C ASP A 39 -7.16 -2.81 0.98
N ILE A 40 -6.34 -2.67 2.02
CA ILE A 40 -5.12 -1.83 2.02
C ILE A 40 -3.85 -2.58 1.62
N VAL A 41 -3.86 -3.90 1.66
CA VAL A 41 -2.74 -4.71 1.17
C VAL A 41 -2.81 -4.73 -0.37
N PRO A 42 -1.76 -4.25 -1.07
CA PRO A 42 -1.72 -4.32 -2.51
C PRO A 42 -1.48 -5.76 -2.96
N THR A 43 -2.26 -6.20 -3.92
CA THR A 43 -2.06 -7.48 -4.62
C THR A 43 -0.85 -7.40 -5.55
N ALA A 44 -0.30 -8.56 -5.94
CA ALA A 44 0.84 -8.62 -6.86
C ALA A 44 0.57 -7.84 -8.17
N ASN A 45 -0.61 -8.00 -8.76
CA ASN A 45 -0.97 -7.32 -10.01
C ASN A 45 -1.09 -5.79 -9.83
N GLU A 46 -1.54 -5.33 -8.66
CA GLU A 46 -1.57 -3.90 -8.34
C GLU A 46 -0.15 -3.33 -8.21
N ILE A 47 0.78 -4.08 -7.60
CA ILE A 47 2.20 -3.71 -7.53
C ILE A 47 2.80 -3.65 -8.94
N TYR A 48 2.50 -4.64 -9.79
CA TYR A 48 3.00 -4.66 -11.17
C TYR A 48 2.46 -3.49 -12.00
N LEU A 49 1.17 -3.18 -11.87
CA LEU A 49 0.57 -2.03 -12.52
C LEU A 49 1.21 -0.72 -12.05
N ASP A 50 1.45 -0.58 -10.75
CA ASP A 50 2.11 0.59 -10.17
C ASP A 50 3.53 0.76 -10.73
N LEU A 51 4.33 -0.31 -10.78
CA LEU A 51 5.67 -0.27 -11.34
C LEU A 51 5.66 0.04 -12.85
N LEU A 52 4.78 -0.60 -13.62
CA LEU A 52 4.66 -0.37 -15.07
C LEU A 52 4.15 1.04 -15.41
N SER A 53 3.43 1.70 -14.50
CA SER A 53 2.96 3.08 -14.70
C SER A 53 4.09 4.10 -14.86
N TYR A 54 5.30 3.80 -14.38
CA TYR A 54 6.49 4.63 -14.59
C TYR A 54 7.03 4.55 -16.02
N CYS A 55 6.68 3.52 -16.78
CA CYS A 55 7.06 3.37 -18.18
C CYS A 55 5.88 2.80 -18.99
N PRO A 56 4.89 3.64 -19.35
CA PRO A 56 3.66 3.19 -20.01
C PRO A 56 3.87 2.44 -21.34
N SER A 57 5.00 2.66 -22.02
CA SER A 57 5.36 1.94 -23.25
C SER A 57 5.52 0.42 -23.07
N LEU A 58 5.81 -0.02 -21.84
CA LEU A 58 5.93 -1.43 -21.47
C LEU A 58 4.58 -2.05 -21.09
N LEU A 59 3.59 -1.24 -20.73
CA LEU A 59 2.26 -1.67 -20.33
C LEU A 59 1.37 -1.82 -21.57
N LYS A 60 1.19 -3.06 -22.02
CA LYS A 60 0.38 -3.38 -23.20
C LYS A 60 -0.70 -4.39 -22.86
N LYS A 61 -1.86 -4.22 -23.49
CA LYS A 61 -2.93 -5.21 -23.47
C LYS A 61 -2.51 -6.47 -24.22
N SER A 62 -3.31 -7.53 -24.14
CA SER A 62 -3.07 -8.81 -24.80
C SER A 62 -3.03 -8.70 -26.33
N ASP A 63 -3.77 -7.75 -26.91
CA ASP A 63 -3.77 -7.41 -28.34
C ASP A 63 -2.57 -6.56 -28.78
N GLY A 64 -1.66 -6.21 -27.86
CA GLY A 64 -0.49 -5.36 -28.11
C GLY A 64 -0.78 -3.86 -28.13
N SER A 65 -2.04 -3.44 -27.96
CA SER A 65 -2.41 -2.04 -27.85
C SER A 65 -1.94 -1.42 -26.52
N SER A 66 -1.73 -0.10 -26.52
CA SER A 66 -1.38 0.63 -25.29
C SER A 66 -2.63 0.80 -24.42
N VAL A 67 -2.43 0.78 -23.10
CA VAL A 67 -3.52 1.09 -22.16
C VAL A 67 -3.84 2.59 -22.16
N SER A 68 -5.11 2.89 -21.92
CA SER A 68 -5.63 4.25 -21.77
C SER A 68 -6.13 4.48 -20.35
N SER A 69 -6.14 5.74 -19.91
CA SER A 69 -6.76 6.15 -18.64
C SER A 69 -8.28 5.92 -18.59
N SER A 70 -8.92 5.63 -19.73
CA SER A 70 -10.35 5.30 -19.80
C SER A 70 -10.63 3.81 -19.62
N ASP A 71 -9.60 2.96 -19.57
CA ASP A 71 -9.78 1.51 -19.42
C ASP A 71 -10.20 1.15 -17.99
N SER A 72 -11.08 0.16 -17.87
CA SER A 72 -11.52 -0.38 -16.57
C SER A 72 -10.35 -0.93 -15.76
N ARG A 73 -10.48 -0.89 -14.44
CA ARG A 73 -9.47 -1.44 -13.50
C ARG A 73 -9.12 -2.90 -13.80
N GLU A 74 -10.09 -3.76 -14.10
CA GLU A 74 -9.79 -5.17 -14.40
C GLU A 74 -8.92 -5.30 -15.65
N VAL A 75 -9.16 -4.47 -16.67
CA VAL A 75 -8.38 -4.45 -17.91
C VAL A 75 -6.94 -3.99 -17.63
N LEU A 76 -6.76 -2.97 -16.79
CA LEU A 76 -5.43 -2.47 -16.41
C LEU A 76 -4.64 -3.52 -15.62
N LEU A 77 -5.27 -4.18 -14.64
CA LEU A 77 -4.63 -5.25 -13.87
C LEU A 77 -4.27 -6.44 -14.75
N LYS A 78 -5.15 -6.81 -15.68
CA LYS A 78 -4.88 -7.89 -16.63
C LYS A 78 -3.74 -7.54 -17.59
N ALA A 79 -3.72 -6.31 -18.11
CA ALA A 79 -2.64 -5.84 -18.97
C ALA A 79 -1.30 -5.80 -18.23
N ALA A 80 -1.29 -5.45 -16.93
CA ALA A 80 -0.08 -5.50 -16.11
C ALA A 80 0.42 -6.92 -15.94
N GLU A 81 -0.45 -7.87 -15.59
CA GLU A 81 -0.12 -9.30 -15.50
C GLU A 81 0.47 -9.84 -16.81
N ASP A 82 -0.22 -9.58 -17.93
CA ASP A 82 0.22 -10.04 -19.26
C ASP A 82 1.55 -9.38 -19.67
N SER A 83 1.76 -8.12 -19.29
CA SER A 83 3.03 -7.41 -19.54
C SER A 83 4.18 -8.01 -18.74
N VAL A 84 3.94 -8.34 -17.46
CA VAL A 84 4.94 -9.01 -16.62
C VAL A 84 5.28 -10.39 -17.19
N HIS A 85 4.28 -11.17 -17.60
CA HIS A 85 4.51 -12.48 -18.21
C HIS A 85 5.39 -12.38 -19.46
N ARG A 86 5.15 -11.38 -20.32
CA ARG A 86 5.97 -11.14 -21.53
C ARG A 86 7.38 -10.64 -21.21
N LEU A 87 7.55 -9.77 -20.22
CA LEU A 87 8.82 -9.10 -19.93
C LEU A 87 9.75 -9.91 -19.03
N CYS A 88 9.18 -10.58 -18.04
CA CYS A 88 9.90 -11.36 -17.05
C CYS A 88 10.00 -12.84 -17.42
N GLY A 89 9.34 -13.26 -18.51
CA GLY A 89 9.47 -14.59 -19.08
C GLY A 89 9.11 -15.69 -18.10
N SER A 90 8.06 -15.50 -17.29
CA SER A 90 7.59 -16.56 -16.39
C SER A 90 7.03 -17.69 -17.23
N GLU A 91 7.88 -18.60 -17.67
CA GLU A 91 7.45 -19.93 -18.05
C GLU A 91 6.63 -20.45 -16.86
N ILE A 92 5.37 -20.77 -17.13
CA ILE A 92 4.50 -21.43 -16.18
C ILE A 92 5.29 -22.65 -15.70
N SER A 93 5.66 -22.70 -14.41
CA SER A 93 6.24 -23.92 -13.87
C SER A 93 5.27 -25.05 -14.21
N VAL A 94 5.77 -26.25 -14.48
CA VAL A 94 5.01 -27.46 -14.83
C VAL A 94 3.88 -27.78 -13.81
N SER A 95 3.81 -27.05 -12.69
CA SER A 95 2.81 -27.11 -11.61
C SER A 95 1.80 -25.95 -11.54
N GLY A 96 1.80 -25.01 -12.49
CA GLY A 96 0.86 -23.87 -12.51
C GLY A 96 1.17 -22.74 -11.53
N ARG A 97 2.35 -22.75 -10.88
CA ARG A 97 2.83 -21.67 -9.99
C ARG A 97 3.87 -20.80 -10.69
N PRO A 98 3.90 -19.47 -10.44
CA PRO A 98 4.98 -18.61 -10.92
C PRO A 98 6.32 -19.10 -10.36
N ILE A 99 7.36 -19.11 -11.21
CA ILE A 99 8.71 -19.56 -10.83
C ILE A 99 9.34 -18.61 -9.80
N MET A 100 8.96 -17.34 -9.82
CA MET A 100 9.50 -16.26 -8.99
C MET A 100 8.44 -15.72 -8.04
N SER A 101 8.85 -15.31 -6.85
CA SER A 101 8.02 -14.57 -5.90
C SER A 101 7.66 -13.18 -6.43
N THR A 102 6.63 -12.55 -5.84
CA THR A 102 6.24 -11.18 -6.17
C THR A 102 7.40 -10.20 -6.02
N GLU A 103 8.17 -10.32 -4.93
CA GLU A 103 9.31 -9.45 -4.65
C GLU A 103 10.39 -9.58 -5.75
N GLU A 104 10.78 -10.82 -6.09
CA GLU A 104 11.80 -11.08 -7.12
C GLU A 104 11.33 -10.59 -8.49
N THR A 105 10.06 -10.82 -8.81
CA THR A 105 9.45 -10.34 -10.07
C THR A 105 9.45 -8.82 -10.13
N SER A 106 9.09 -8.14 -9.03
CA SER A 106 9.12 -6.69 -8.94
C SER A 106 10.54 -6.13 -9.07
N ILE A 107 11.55 -6.77 -8.47
CA ILE A 107 12.96 -6.36 -8.61
C ILE A 107 13.41 -6.47 -10.08
N LEU A 108 13.10 -7.59 -10.75
CA LEU A 108 13.41 -7.77 -12.16
C LEU A 108 12.69 -6.71 -13.02
N LEU A 109 11.41 -6.48 -12.76
CA LEU A 109 10.61 -5.49 -13.47
C LEU A 109 11.19 -4.07 -13.33
N ILE A 110 11.64 -3.68 -12.13
CA ILE A 110 12.33 -2.40 -11.90
C ILE A 110 13.60 -2.30 -12.75
N SER A 111 14.39 -3.38 -12.84
CA SER A 111 15.60 -3.38 -13.68
C SER A 111 15.28 -3.19 -15.17
N ILE A 112 14.20 -3.82 -15.65
CA ILE A 112 13.72 -3.70 -17.03
C ILE A 112 13.23 -2.27 -17.30
N ILE A 113 12.44 -1.70 -16.40
CA ILE A 113 11.93 -0.32 -16.50
C ILE A 113 13.10 0.67 -16.56
N ASN A 114 14.07 0.54 -15.65
CA ASN A 114 15.23 1.42 -15.63
C ASN A 114 16.05 1.35 -16.93
N ARG A 115 16.18 0.14 -17.51
CA ARG A 115 16.83 -0.05 -18.81
C ARG A 115 16.04 0.60 -19.94
N ALA A 116 14.71 0.45 -19.94
CA ALA A 116 13.84 1.05 -20.95
C ALA A 116 13.83 2.58 -20.89
N LEU A 117 13.93 3.17 -19.70
CA LEU A 117 14.04 4.60 -19.49
C LEU A 117 15.44 5.17 -19.80
N GLY A 118 16.43 4.31 -20.11
CA GLY A 118 17.79 4.73 -20.39
C GLY A 118 18.54 5.32 -19.18
N SER A 119 18.08 5.03 -17.96
CA SER A 119 18.69 5.51 -16.72
C SER A 119 20.12 4.99 -16.58
N LYS A 120 21.11 5.88 -16.55
CA LYS A 120 22.51 5.54 -16.28
C LYS A 120 22.73 5.42 -14.76
N GLN A 121 23.48 4.40 -14.34
CA GLN A 121 23.83 4.14 -12.94
C GLN A 121 24.67 5.29 -12.32
N PRO A 122 24.65 5.47 -10.98
CA PRO A 122 24.02 4.62 -9.97
C PRO A 122 22.57 5.04 -9.66
N HIS A 123 21.72 4.01 -9.55
CA HIS A 123 20.27 4.00 -9.29
C HIS A 123 19.69 5.28 -8.70
N THR A 124 19.35 6.23 -9.57
CA THR A 124 18.80 7.53 -9.17
C THR A 124 17.41 7.32 -8.58
N ILE A 125 17.30 7.62 -7.30
CA ILE A 125 16.07 8.12 -6.67
C ILE A 125 15.48 9.21 -7.57
N THR A 126 14.53 8.85 -8.44
CA THR A 126 13.81 9.88 -9.19
C THR A 126 12.73 10.43 -8.28
N PHE A 127 12.82 11.71 -7.93
CA PHE A 127 11.75 12.44 -7.24
C PHE A 127 10.56 12.73 -8.16
N ASN A 128 10.49 12.06 -9.32
CA ASN A 128 9.40 12.24 -10.25
C ASN A 128 8.11 11.81 -9.58
N ARG A 129 7.16 12.74 -9.58
CA ARG A 129 5.81 12.48 -9.08
C ARG A 129 5.28 11.26 -9.84
N ARG A 130 4.84 10.25 -9.09
CA ARG A 130 4.18 9.06 -9.62
C ARG A 130 3.14 9.49 -10.66
N SER A 131 3.06 8.78 -11.80
CA SER A 131 2.03 9.04 -12.81
C SER A 131 0.67 8.70 -12.19
N SER A 132 0.07 9.69 -11.54
CA SER A 132 -1.02 9.48 -10.60
C SER A 132 -2.27 8.93 -11.27
N GLN A 133 -2.40 9.10 -12.58
CA GLN A 133 -3.62 8.78 -13.32
C GLN A 133 -3.95 7.29 -13.27
N LEU A 134 -3.06 6.40 -13.72
CA LEU A 134 -3.36 4.95 -13.81
C LEU A 134 -3.54 4.30 -12.43
N TRP A 135 -2.75 4.74 -11.45
CA TRP A 135 -2.87 4.27 -10.07
C TRP A 135 -4.16 4.78 -9.39
N GLN A 136 -4.53 6.06 -9.57
CA GLN A 136 -5.80 6.61 -9.04
C GLN A 136 -7.02 5.91 -9.66
N ILE A 137 -6.97 5.60 -10.96
CA ILE A 137 -8.01 4.83 -11.66
C ILE A 137 -8.12 3.42 -11.08
N SER A 138 -6.99 2.76 -10.82
CA SER A 138 -6.99 1.43 -10.21
C SER A 138 -7.51 1.39 -8.78
N ASN A 139 -7.55 2.52 -8.07
CA ASN A 139 -8.06 2.58 -6.70
C ASN A 139 -9.46 3.18 -6.59
N ASN A 140 -10.18 3.37 -7.71
CA ASN A 140 -11.50 4.00 -7.73
C ASN A 140 -11.53 5.32 -6.93
N MET A 141 -10.44 6.09 -6.94
CA MET A 141 -10.37 7.40 -6.27
C MET A 141 -11.06 8.50 -7.09
N ASN A 142 -12.07 8.14 -7.90
CA ASN A 142 -12.94 9.10 -8.56
C ASN A 142 -13.96 9.58 -7.55
N LYS A 143 -13.82 10.84 -7.12
CA LYS A 143 -14.82 11.71 -6.47
C LYS A 143 -16.23 11.10 -6.36
N GLU A 144 -16.44 10.28 -5.36
CA GLU A 144 -17.70 10.30 -4.63
C GLU A 144 -17.35 11.00 -3.32
N GLU A 145 -17.70 12.28 -3.21
CA GLU A 145 -17.98 12.89 -1.92
C GLU A 145 -19.05 12.01 -1.28
N SER A 146 -18.59 10.99 -0.57
CA SER A 146 -19.45 10.22 0.29
C SER A 146 -19.81 11.13 1.44
N ASP A 147 -21.11 11.22 1.71
CA ASP A 147 -21.71 11.84 2.90
C ASP A 147 -21.25 11.11 4.18
N ILE A 148 -19.95 11.08 4.42
CA ILE A 148 -19.36 10.61 5.65
C ILE A 148 -19.41 11.81 6.58
N SER A 149 -20.45 11.80 7.42
CA SER A 149 -20.50 12.57 8.66
C SER A 149 -19.08 12.69 9.24
N PRO A 150 -18.63 13.88 9.65
CA PRO A 150 -17.32 14.05 10.27
C PRO A 150 -17.13 12.97 11.34
N PHE A 151 -16.08 12.18 11.18
CA PHE A 151 -15.72 11.15 12.13
C PHE A 151 -15.71 11.76 13.54
N SER A 152 -16.61 11.29 14.40
CA SER A 152 -16.71 11.77 15.77
C SER A 152 -15.76 10.95 16.63
N TRP A 153 -14.75 11.62 17.21
CA TRP A 153 -13.86 11.01 18.20
C TRP A 153 -14.62 10.42 19.40
N ASN A 154 -15.89 10.79 19.61
CA ASN A 154 -16.73 10.24 20.67
C ASN A 154 -17.17 8.80 20.42
N ASP A 155 -17.10 8.28 19.19
CA ASP A 155 -17.46 6.88 18.90
C ASP A 155 -16.41 5.88 19.43
N LEU A 156 -15.23 6.37 19.82
CA LEU A 156 -14.18 5.59 20.50
C LEU A 156 -14.45 5.41 22.00
N ASN A 157 -15.43 6.13 22.58
CA ASN A 157 -15.74 6.07 24.02
C ASN A 157 -16.74 4.96 24.41
N THR A 158 -16.90 3.92 23.59
CA THR A 158 -17.55 2.69 24.07
C THR A 158 -16.58 1.97 25.00
N GLU A 159 -16.76 2.27 26.29
CA GLU A 159 -16.24 1.63 27.50
C GLU A 159 -15.04 0.70 27.24
N ILE A 160 -13.85 1.28 27.39
CA ILE A 160 -12.68 0.51 27.80
C ILE A 160 -13.12 -0.20 29.08
N TRP A 161 -13.35 -1.50 29.01
CA TRP A 161 -13.51 -2.32 30.20
C TRP A 161 -12.16 -2.32 30.92
N ILE A 162 -12.01 -1.39 31.86
CA ILE A 162 -10.91 -1.38 32.81
C ILE A 162 -11.32 -2.40 33.88
N PRO A 163 -10.63 -3.55 34.01
CA PRO A 163 -10.86 -4.41 35.17
C PRO A 163 -10.59 -3.57 36.41
N GLU A 164 -11.58 -3.49 37.31
CA GLU A 164 -11.37 -2.98 38.67
C GLU A 164 -10.39 -3.91 39.38
N SER A 165 -9.10 -3.64 39.25
CA SER A 165 -8.09 -4.14 40.17
C SER A 165 -7.43 -2.96 40.86
N GLU A 166 -7.79 -2.84 42.13
CA GLU A 166 -7.10 -2.14 43.22
C GLU A 166 -5.78 -1.43 42.85
N ASN A 167 -5.87 -0.10 42.89
CA ASN A 167 -4.91 0.80 43.55
C ASN A 167 -3.45 0.28 43.64
N THR A 168 -2.65 0.55 42.62
CA THR A 168 -1.20 0.73 42.81
C THR A 168 -0.68 1.84 41.91
N GLU A 169 -0.26 2.90 42.58
CA GLU A 169 0.54 4.00 42.06
C GLU A 169 1.79 3.51 41.33
N LEU A 170 2.20 4.22 40.27
CA LEU A 170 3.55 4.80 40.07
C LEU A 170 3.79 5.03 38.58
N ARG A 171 3.65 6.30 38.19
CA ARG A 171 4.14 6.84 36.92
C ARG A 171 5.67 6.86 37.01
N TYR A 172 6.35 6.05 36.20
CA TYR A 172 7.78 6.21 35.96
C TYR A 172 8.03 7.39 35.02
N PHE A 173 8.13 8.58 35.58
CA PHE A 173 8.91 9.71 35.05
C PHE A 173 9.13 10.68 36.20
N ASP A 174 10.09 10.38 37.07
CA ASP A 174 10.58 11.36 38.03
C ASP A 174 11.44 12.37 37.27
N GLN A 175 10.94 13.61 37.25
CA GLN A 175 11.54 14.79 36.62
C GLN A 175 12.44 15.55 37.61
N GLU A 176 13.06 14.86 38.58
CA GLU A 176 13.77 15.50 39.70
C GLU A 176 15.30 15.31 39.75
N ASP A 177 15.92 14.74 38.71
CA ASP A 177 17.40 14.67 38.64
C ASP A 177 18.06 15.86 37.93
N ALA A 178 17.33 16.94 37.64
CA ALA A 178 17.87 18.10 36.91
C ALA A 178 18.13 19.35 37.78
N LYS A 179 18.23 19.24 39.11
CA LYS A 179 18.39 20.41 39.99
C LYS A 179 19.53 20.40 41.01
N ASN A 180 20.38 19.38 41.06
CA ASN A 180 21.49 19.34 42.05
C ASN A 180 22.91 19.38 41.47
N GLU A 181 23.12 19.85 40.24
CA GLU A 181 24.47 20.04 39.66
C GLU A 181 24.85 21.50 39.33
N ILE A 182 24.14 22.51 39.85
CA ILE A 182 24.50 23.95 39.65
C ILE A 182 24.75 24.70 40.98
N GLU A 183 25.09 24.02 42.08
CA GLU A 183 25.52 24.69 43.33
C GLU A 183 26.84 24.16 43.92
N ASN A 184 27.72 23.56 43.11
CA ASN A 184 29.10 23.27 43.55
C ASN A 184 30.16 23.48 42.45
N LEU A 185 30.15 24.67 41.82
CA LEU A 185 31.33 25.27 41.16
C LEU A 185 31.40 26.77 41.45
#